data_AF-A0A6J2Y3N6-F1
#
_entry.id   AF-A0A6J2Y3N6-F1
#
_cell.length_a   1.000
_cell.length_b   1.000
_cell.length_c   1.000
_cell.angle_alpha   90.00
_cell.angle_beta   90.00
_cell.angle_gamma   90.00
#
_symmetry.space_group_name_H-M   'P 1'
#
loop_
_entity.id
_entity.type
_entity.pdbx_description
1 polymer ?
#
loop_
_entity_poly.entity_id
_entity_poly.type
_entity_poly.pdbx_seq_one_letter_code
_entity_poly.pdbx_strand_id
1 'polypeptide(L)'
;MKSEDYRSKIEDLLEPQTYKLLKKDPTALIVRNTNRLIKASSLPEHLKSKLINSEAQPPRLYGLPKIHKASVPLRPIVSAPGSPTYNLAKYLTTILQPKVGNTNSYVKDSTHFVQKLKDIKLEPSDIMVSFDVVSLFTRVPLGESMDLIKESFPPDIAELFRVCLTGSYFLWNGNYYEQTEGVAMGSPISPIIANFFMERFEEKALESSVLKPAVWFRYVDDTFVVWKHGRDSLDDFLHHLNSQSPSIKFTMETEVNNQLAFLDVLVKRNGDLLDHTVYRKPTHTDRYLHKLSNHHPSQKQGIIGTLANRARRICANEHIQEELSHLNKAFLANGYNDREIKAALAPRQRRPDANEQENIINKAFLPYVSQVTDRIGKVLKKHNIKTIYKPTRKIRDCLRPAKDKREPLSSAGIYRIPCSCGSVYIGITKRSVETRLTEHKRNCRLG
;
A
#
# COMPACT_ATOMS: atom_id res chain seq x y z
N MET A 1 -15.23 16.52 -3.67
CA MET A 1 -16.24 15.53 -4.10
C MET A 1 -17.43 15.65 -3.16
N LYS A 2 -18.65 15.81 -3.68
CA LYS A 2 -19.87 15.82 -2.88
C LYS A 2 -20.15 14.39 -2.36
N SER A 3 -20.89 14.26 -1.26
CA SER A 3 -21.12 12.94 -0.63
C SER A 3 -21.94 12.01 -1.52
N GLU A 4 -22.87 12.54 -2.30
CA GLU A 4 -23.72 11.81 -3.23
C GLU A 4 -22.90 11.25 -4.40
N ASP A 5 -22.05 12.07 -5.03
CA ASP A 5 -21.11 11.64 -6.08
C ASP A 5 -20.18 10.52 -5.58
N TYR A 6 -19.67 10.65 -4.36
CA TYR A 6 -18.83 9.62 -3.76
C TYR A 6 -19.59 8.30 -3.55
N ARG A 7 -20.83 8.35 -3.06
CA ARG A 7 -21.65 7.15 -2.85
C ARG A 7 -21.99 6.46 -4.17
N SER A 8 -22.46 7.22 -5.16
CA SER A 8 -22.75 6.71 -6.50
C SER A 8 -21.52 6.01 -7.08
N LYS A 9 -20.34 6.63 -7.03
CA LYS A 9 -19.10 6.02 -7.53
C LYS A 9 -18.67 4.76 -6.77
N ILE A 10 -19.01 4.62 -5.48
CA ILE A 10 -18.77 3.36 -4.77
C ILE A 10 -19.80 2.31 -5.19
N GLU A 11 -21.06 2.68 -5.35
CA GLU A 11 -22.12 1.77 -5.80
C GLU A 11 -21.83 1.23 -7.21
N ASP A 12 -21.32 2.07 -8.12
CA ASP A 12 -20.83 1.66 -9.44
C ASP A 12 -19.66 0.67 -9.34
N LEU A 13 -18.78 0.82 -8.33
CA LEU A 13 -17.70 -0.14 -8.08
C LEU A 13 -18.20 -1.46 -7.48
N LEU A 14 -19.39 -1.49 -6.88
CA LEU A 14 -20.01 -2.68 -6.29
C LEU A 14 -20.79 -3.51 -7.31
N GLU A 15 -20.43 -3.39 -8.59
CA GLU A 15 -21.03 -4.12 -9.70
C GLU A 15 -21.16 -5.65 -9.40
N PRO A 16 -22.29 -6.28 -9.78
CA PRO A 16 -22.60 -7.66 -9.39
C PRO A 16 -21.61 -8.72 -9.89
N GLN A 17 -20.79 -8.40 -10.90
CA GLN A 17 -19.83 -9.34 -11.47
C GLN A 17 -18.66 -9.65 -10.53
N THR A 18 -18.29 -8.72 -9.63
CA THR A 18 -17.15 -8.88 -8.72
C THR A 18 -17.57 -8.99 -7.26
N TYR A 19 -18.72 -8.41 -6.90
CA TYR A 19 -19.18 -8.34 -5.52
C TYR A 19 -20.58 -8.91 -5.36
N LYS A 20 -20.75 -9.75 -4.34
CA LYS A 20 -22.00 -10.40 -3.99
C LYS A 20 -22.53 -9.88 -2.67
N LEU A 21 -23.77 -9.40 -2.65
CA LEU A 21 -24.45 -9.00 -1.43
C LEU A 21 -24.70 -10.23 -0.53
N LEU A 22 -24.37 -10.11 0.76
CA LEU A 22 -24.59 -11.14 1.77
C LEU A 22 -25.82 -10.83 2.62
N LYS A 23 -26.57 -11.88 2.96
CA LYS A 23 -27.78 -11.77 3.80
C LYS A 23 -27.48 -11.50 5.28
N LYS A 24 -26.27 -11.80 5.74
CA LYS A 24 -25.86 -11.69 7.15
C LYS A 24 -24.35 -11.47 7.27
N ASP A 25 -23.93 -10.95 8.42
CA ASP A 25 -22.51 -10.80 8.76
C ASP A 25 -21.81 -12.19 8.83
N PRO A 26 -20.81 -12.46 7.97
CA PRO A 26 -20.08 -13.72 7.98
C PRO A 26 -18.91 -13.73 8.99
N THR A 27 -18.63 -12.64 9.71
CA THR A 27 -17.44 -12.46 10.57
C THR A 27 -17.19 -13.66 11.48
N ALA A 28 -18.19 -14.05 12.29
CA ALA A 28 -18.05 -15.14 13.25
C ALA A 28 -17.88 -16.52 12.59
N LEU A 29 -18.45 -16.72 11.40
CA LEU A 29 -18.25 -17.96 10.64
C LEU A 29 -16.81 -18.06 10.14
N ILE A 30 -16.29 -16.98 9.55
CA ILE A 30 -14.93 -16.93 9.03
C ILE A 30 -13.92 -17.10 10.17
N VAL A 31 -14.10 -16.41 11.31
CA VAL A 31 -13.24 -16.59 12.49
C VAL A 31 -13.19 -18.06 12.93
N ARG A 32 -14.34 -18.73 13.05
CA ARG A 32 -14.40 -20.14 13.44
C ARG A 32 -13.68 -21.04 12.44
N ASN A 33 -13.93 -20.84 11.15
CA ASN A 33 -13.29 -21.66 10.11
C ASN A 33 -11.76 -21.43 10.06
N THR A 34 -11.32 -20.17 10.05
CA THR A 34 -9.90 -19.81 10.07
C THR A 34 -9.19 -20.39 11.29
N ASN A 35 -9.77 -20.25 12.49
CA ASN A 35 -9.19 -20.81 13.71
C ASN A 35 -9.11 -22.34 13.68
N ARG A 36 -10.13 -23.02 13.13
CA ARG A 36 -10.13 -24.48 12.95
C ARG A 36 -8.97 -24.92 12.05
N LEU A 37 -8.79 -24.24 10.93
CA LEU A 37 -7.70 -24.53 9.98
C LEU A 37 -6.32 -24.27 10.59
N ILE A 38 -6.16 -23.13 11.29
CA ILE A 38 -4.90 -22.83 11.99
C ILE A 38 -4.56 -23.92 13.01
N LYS A 39 -5.53 -24.39 13.80
CA LYS A 39 -5.31 -25.46 14.78
C LYS A 39 -4.90 -26.78 14.14
N ALA A 40 -5.53 -27.13 13.02
CA ALA A 40 -5.24 -28.36 12.28
C ALA A 40 -3.94 -28.31 11.45
N SER A 41 -3.38 -27.13 11.21
CA SER A 41 -2.15 -26.98 10.43
C SER A 41 -0.90 -27.48 11.18
N SER A 42 0.15 -27.73 10.41
CA SER A 42 1.52 -28.07 10.84
C SER A 42 2.29 -26.90 11.46
N LEU A 43 1.67 -25.72 11.61
CA LEU A 43 2.33 -24.56 12.18
C LEU A 43 2.76 -24.80 13.64
N PRO A 44 3.88 -24.20 14.09
CA PRO A 44 4.26 -24.24 15.50
C PRO A 44 3.19 -23.66 16.43
N GLU A 45 2.98 -24.25 17.61
CA GLU A 45 1.94 -23.81 18.56
C GLU A 45 2.09 -22.35 19.02
N HIS A 46 3.33 -21.89 19.20
CA HIS A 46 3.61 -20.49 19.53
C HIS A 46 3.21 -19.51 18.41
N LEU A 47 3.15 -19.96 17.15
CA LEU A 47 2.62 -19.18 16.03
C LEU A 47 1.10 -19.28 15.98
N LYS A 48 0.52 -20.49 16.11
CA LYS A 48 -0.94 -20.67 16.13
C LYS A 48 -1.62 -19.75 17.14
N SER A 49 -1.08 -19.64 18.35
CA SER A 49 -1.62 -18.75 19.39
C SER A 49 -1.60 -17.25 19.01
N LYS A 50 -0.68 -16.81 18.15
CA LYS A 50 -0.62 -15.43 17.64
C LYS A 50 -1.54 -15.19 16.44
N LEU A 51 -1.87 -16.24 15.69
CA LEU A 51 -2.70 -16.15 14.48
C LEU A 51 -4.19 -16.31 14.78
N ILE A 52 -4.54 -17.08 15.83
CA ILE A 52 -5.91 -17.28 16.27
C ILE A 52 -6.50 -15.97 16.79
N ASN A 53 -7.68 -15.64 16.30
CA ASN A 53 -8.44 -14.48 16.75
C ASN A 53 -9.63 -14.95 17.59
N SER A 54 -9.76 -14.47 18.83
CA SER A 54 -10.95 -14.72 19.66
C SER A 54 -12.15 -13.88 19.23
N GLU A 55 -11.87 -12.75 18.58
CA GLU A 55 -12.86 -11.82 18.06
C GLU A 55 -12.26 -11.05 16.89
N ALA A 56 -13.11 -10.68 15.94
CA ALA A 56 -12.73 -9.91 14.76
C ALA A 56 -13.81 -8.88 14.46
N GLN A 57 -13.46 -7.89 13.64
CA GLN A 57 -14.38 -6.91 13.12
C GLN A 57 -14.54 -7.11 11.61
N PRO A 58 -15.74 -6.84 11.05
CA PRO A 58 -15.88 -6.79 9.63
C PRO A 58 -14.96 -5.70 9.06
N PRO A 59 -14.14 -6.01 8.04
CA PRO A 59 -13.39 -4.98 7.34
C PRO A 59 -14.36 -4.04 6.62
N ARG A 60 -13.93 -2.82 6.31
CA ARG A 60 -14.80 -1.76 5.75
C ARG A 60 -14.25 -1.23 4.44
N LEU A 61 -15.11 -1.05 3.46
CA LEU A 61 -14.77 -0.43 2.18
C LEU A 61 -14.68 1.10 2.33
N TYR A 62 -13.77 1.70 1.57
CA TYR A 62 -13.73 3.13 1.29
C TYR A 62 -12.98 3.37 -0.02
N GLY A 63 -13.36 4.41 -0.75
CA GLY A 63 -12.72 4.85 -1.98
C GLY A 63 -11.68 5.94 -1.75
N LEU A 64 -10.54 5.85 -2.43
CA LEU A 64 -9.56 6.93 -2.54
C LEU A 64 -9.71 7.63 -3.90
N PRO A 65 -10.00 8.93 -3.94
CA PRO A 65 -10.12 9.67 -5.20
C PRO A 65 -8.80 9.72 -5.98
N LYS A 66 -8.83 9.30 -7.25
CA LYS A 66 -7.71 9.44 -8.19
C LYS A 66 -7.77 10.82 -8.86
N ILE A 67 -7.37 11.87 -8.13
CA ILE A 67 -7.49 13.29 -8.57
C ILE A 67 -6.73 13.67 -9.85
N HIS A 68 -5.86 12.79 -10.34
CA HIS A 68 -5.06 13.00 -11.55
C HIS A 68 -5.68 12.37 -12.80
N LYS A 69 -6.82 11.68 -12.68
CA LYS A 69 -7.56 11.11 -13.81
C LYS A 69 -8.82 11.94 -14.08
N ALA A 70 -9.26 12.01 -15.34
CA ALA A 70 -10.55 12.55 -15.71
C ALA A 70 -11.67 11.86 -14.91
N SER A 71 -12.78 12.57 -14.64
CA SER A 71 -13.91 12.15 -13.78
C SER A 71 -13.58 11.84 -12.30
N VAL A 72 -12.31 11.85 -11.90
CA VAL A 72 -11.85 11.55 -10.54
C VAL A 72 -12.45 10.22 -10.02
N PRO A 73 -12.12 9.08 -10.65
CA PRO A 73 -12.62 7.77 -10.23
C PRO A 73 -12.09 7.40 -8.83
N LEU A 74 -12.80 6.50 -8.16
CA LEU A 74 -12.41 6.02 -6.84
C LEU A 74 -11.55 4.74 -6.96
N ARG A 75 -10.53 4.63 -6.11
CA ARG A 75 -9.81 3.36 -5.87
C ARG A 75 -10.43 2.68 -4.65
N PRO A 76 -11.11 1.54 -4.79
CA PRO A 76 -11.69 0.84 -3.64
C PRO A 76 -10.58 0.28 -2.75
N ILE A 77 -10.70 0.47 -1.43
CA ILE A 77 -9.79 -0.08 -0.43
C ILE A 77 -10.60 -0.71 0.69
N VAL A 78 -10.28 -1.96 1.01
CA VAL A 78 -10.81 -2.71 2.14
C VAL A 78 -9.89 -2.53 3.34
N SER A 79 -10.41 -1.91 4.39
CA SER A 79 -9.69 -1.70 5.65
C SER A 79 -9.61 -3.00 6.46
N ALA A 80 -8.62 -3.85 6.15
CA ALA A 80 -8.44 -5.17 6.76
C ALA A 80 -8.00 -5.25 8.24
N PRO A 81 -7.33 -4.24 8.88
CA PRO A 81 -6.88 -4.41 10.27
C PRO A 81 -8.02 -4.76 11.23
N GLY A 82 -7.84 -5.88 11.96
CA GLY A 82 -8.85 -6.44 12.87
C GLY A 82 -9.82 -7.42 12.21
N SER A 83 -9.70 -7.70 10.90
CA SER A 83 -10.51 -8.69 10.21
C SER A 83 -10.13 -10.13 10.59
N PRO A 84 -11.01 -11.12 10.34
CA PRO A 84 -10.78 -12.51 10.75
C PRO A 84 -9.44 -13.11 10.27
N THR A 85 -9.01 -12.75 9.06
CA THR A 85 -7.83 -13.33 8.39
C THR A 85 -6.61 -12.42 8.44
N TYR A 86 -6.68 -11.22 9.04
CA TYR A 86 -5.62 -10.21 8.95
C TYR A 86 -4.24 -10.70 9.41
N ASN A 87 -4.16 -11.31 10.60
CA ASN A 87 -2.90 -11.80 11.17
C ASN A 87 -2.35 -12.99 10.37
N LEU A 88 -3.24 -13.90 9.94
CA LEU A 88 -2.89 -15.02 9.08
C LEU A 88 -2.35 -14.54 7.73
N ALA A 89 -3.03 -13.60 7.07
CA ALA A 89 -2.60 -12.99 5.82
C ALA A 89 -1.20 -12.37 5.91
N LYS A 90 -0.90 -11.67 7.02
CA LYS A 90 0.46 -11.14 7.26
C LYS A 90 1.50 -12.25 7.36
N TYR A 91 1.20 -13.32 8.10
CA TYR A 91 2.11 -14.45 8.24
C TYR A 91 2.33 -15.17 6.91
N LEU A 92 1.26 -15.47 6.17
CA LEU A 92 1.35 -16.12 4.86
C LEU A 92 2.14 -15.28 3.84
N THR A 93 2.02 -13.94 3.92
CA THR A 93 2.87 -13.02 3.15
C THR A 93 4.35 -13.25 3.43
N THR A 94 4.75 -13.44 4.70
CA THR A 94 6.16 -13.63 5.06
C THR A 94 6.75 -14.91 4.50
N ILE A 95 5.97 -15.99 4.40
CA ILE A 95 6.46 -17.29 3.88
C ILE A 95 6.40 -17.35 2.35
N LEU A 96 5.53 -16.58 1.70
CA LEU A 96 5.48 -16.48 0.24
C LEU A 96 6.54 -15.52 -0.32
N GLN A 97 6.94 -14.49 0.44
CA GLN A 97 7.87 -13.44 -0.03
C GLN A 97 9.17 -13.95 -0.66
N PRO A 98 9.85 -14.99 -0.14
CA PRO A 98 11.07 -15.51 -0.74
C PRO A 98 10.88 -16.14 -2.13
N LYS A 99 9.64 -16.46 -2.52
CA LYS A 99 9.31 -17.09 -3.81
C LYS A 99 8.92 -16.08 -4.90
N VAL A 100 8.87 -14.78 -4.58
CA VAL A 100 8.40 -13.72 -5.47
C VAL A 100 9.50 -12.68 -5.68
N GLY A 101 9.62 -12.15 -6.89
CA GLY A 101 10.56 -11.09 -7.25
C GLY A 101 11.96 -11.61 -7.57
N ASN A 102 12.09 -12.89 -7.91
CA ASN A 102 13.36 -13.54 -8.24
C ASN A 102 13.63 -13.53 -9.77
N THR A 103 12.76 -12.93 -10.57
CA THR A 103 12.90 -12.86 -12.02
C THR A 103 13.77 -11.67 -12.45
N ASN A 104 14.42 -11.79 -13.62
CA ASN A 104 15.15 -10.67 -14.22
C ASN A 104 14.24 -9.49 -14.59
N SER A 105 12.93 -9.72 -14.74
CA SER A 105 11.94 -8.68 -15.01
C SER A 105 11.57 -7.86 -13.77
N TYR A 106 11.80 -8.36 -12.57
CA TYR A 106 11.32 -7.72 -11.35
C TYR A 106 11.97 -6.34 -11.11
N VAL A 107 11.14 -5.34 -10.85
CA VAL A 107 11.53 -4.00 -10.39
C VAL A 107 11.04 -3.82 -8.96
N LYS A 108 11.95 -3.42 -8.07
CA LYS A 108 11.67 -3.27 -6.63
C LYS A 108 11.13 -1.90 -6.27
N ASP A 109 11.69 -0.89 -6.91
CA ASP A 109 11.40 0.53 -6.75
C ASP A 109 12.12 1.30 -7.88
N SER A 110 11.90 2.60 -7.92
CA SER A 110 12.46 3.48 -8.95
C SER A 110 13.99 3.58 -8.93
N THR A 111 14.63 3.37 -7.77
CA THR A 111 16.09 3.35 -7.69
C THR A 111 16.63 2.09 -8.37
N HIS A 112 16.00 0.94 -8.12
CA HIS A 112 16.33 -0.30 -8.83
C HIS A 112 16.06 -0.17 -10.34
N PHE A 113 14.95 0.46 -10.73
CA PHE A 113 14.64 0.71 -12.14
C PHE A 113 15.71 1.53 -12.84
N VAL A 114 16.09 2.68 -12.27
CA VAL A 114 17.15 3.54 -12.82
C VAL A 114 18.49 2.82 -12.94
N GLN A 115 18.81 1.91 -12.00
CA GLN A 115 20.02 1.08 -12.12
C GLN A 115 19.96 0.18 -13.35
N LYS A 116 18.81 -0.46 -13.61
CA LYS A 116 18.63 -1.31 -14.79
C LYS A 116 18.65 -0.54 -16.11
N LEU A 117 18.27 0.74 -16.11
CA LEU A 117 18.29 1.56 -17.33
C LEU A 117 19.71 1.81 -17.87
N LYS A 118 20.73 1.76 -17.01
CA LYS A 118 22.13 2.07 -17.40
C LYS A 118 22.70 1.11 -18.44
N ASP A 119 22.23 -0.13 -18.42
CA ASP A 119 22.74 -1.20 -19.27
C ASP A 119 21.93 -1.32 -20.58
N ILE A 120 20.90 -0.50 -20.77
CA ILE A 120 20.04 -0.53 -21.95
C ILE A 120 20.61 0.38 -23.03
N LYS A 121 20.80 -0.21 -24.22
CA LYS A 121 21.03 0.51 -25.46
C LYS A 121 19.82 0.39 -26.37
N LEU A 122 19.40 1.51 -26.94
CA LEU A 122 18.29 1.61 -27.86
C LEU A 122 18.79 1.78 -29.29
N GLU A 123 18.16 1.04 -30.20
CA GLU A 123 18.25 1.31 -31.62
C GLU A 123 17.25 2.40 -32.04
N PRO A 124 17.48 3.11 -33.17
CA PRO A 124 16.56 4.13 -33.66
C PRO A 124 15.14 3.64 -33.92
N SER A 125 14.98 2.36 -34.27
CA SER A 125 13.68 1.71 -34.51
C SER A 125 13.03 1.11 -33.26
N ASP A 126 13.74 1.04 -32.14
CA ASP A 126 13.17 0.55 -30.89
C ASP A 126 12.05 1.50 -30.43
N ILE A 127 11.10 1.00 -29.66
CA ILE A 127 10.00 1.78 -29.09
C ILE A 127 9.96 1.53 -27.59
N MET A 128 9.98 2.60 -26.79
CA MET A 128 9.68 2.51 -25.36
C MET A 128 8.18 2.44 -25.14
N VAL A 129 7.74 1.48 -24.34
CA VAL A 129 6.33 1.18 -24.11
C VAL A 129 6.09 0.95 -22.62
N SER A 130 4.98 1.48 -22.12
CA SER A 130 4.45 1.17 -20.79
C SER A 130 3.17 0.36 -20.95
N PHE A 131 3.14 -0.84 -20.38
CA PHE A 131 1.91 -1.61 -20.23
C PHE A 131 1.38 -1.46 -18.79
N ASP A 132 0.06 -1.31 -18.63
CA ASP A 132 -0.63 -1.26 -17.33
C ASP A 132 -1.70 -2.36 -17.27
N VAL A 133 -1.72 -3.15 -16.19
CA VAL A 133 -2.75 -4.17 -15.98
C VAL A 133 -4.04 -3.54 -15.45
N VAL A 134 -5.11 -3.66 -16.22
CA VAL A 134 -6.41 -3.08 -15.90
C VAL A 134 -6.99 -3.72 -14.63
N SER A 135 -7.05 -2.92 -13.57
CA SER A 135 -7.66 -3.30 -12.29
C SER A 135 -7.10 -4.61 -11.70
N LEU A 136 -5.78 -4.81 -11.80
CA LEU A 136 -5.06 -6.03 -11.40
C LEU A 136 -5.70 -6.76 -10.20
N PHE A 137 -5.80 -6.11 -9.04
CA PHE A 137 -6.27 -6.79 -7.83
C PHE A 137 -7.69 -7.37 -7.93
N THR A 138 -8.62 -6.76 -8.64
CA THR A 138 -9.98 -7.32 -8.79
C THR A 138 -10.07 -8.36 -9.91
N ARG A 139 -8.98 -8.57 -10.67
CA ARG A 139 -8.93 -9.45 -11.84
C ARG A 139 -7.97 -10.64 -11.69
N VAL A 140 -7.17 -10.70 -10.63
CA VAL A 140 -6.31 -11.86 -10.34
C VAL A 140 -7.17 -13.13 -10.22
N PRO A 141 -6.96 -14.15 -11.07
CA PRO A 141 -7.76 -15.37 -11.03
C PRO A 141 -7.39 -16.21 -9.81
N LEU A 142 -8.34 -16.37 -8.88
CA LEU A 142 -8.11 -17.07 -7.62
C LEU A 142 -7.85 -18.56 -7.82
N GLY A 143 -8.49 -19.20 -8.80
CA GLY A 143 -8.30 -20.62 -9.10
C GLY A 143 -6.86 -20.92 -9.50
N GLU A 144 -6.36 -20.26 -10.55
CA GLU A 144 -4.98 -20.40 -11.02
C GLU A 144 -3.97 -20.02 -9.93
N SER A 145 -4.22 -18.94 -9.18
CA SER A 145 -3.37 -18.55 -8.05
C SER A 145 -3.30 -19.64 -6.97
N MET A 146 -4.42 -20.32 -6.69
CA MET A 146 -4.47 -21.40 -5.72
C MET A 146 -3.73 -22.65 -6.20
N ASP A 147 -3.71 -22.93 -7.50
CA ASP A 147 -2.97 -24.07 -8.04
C ASP A 147 -1.46 -23.86 -7.91
N LEU A 148 -0.97 -22.65 -8.23
CA LEU A 148 0.43 -22.27 -7.99
C LEU A 148 0.83 -22.36 -6.50
N ILE A 149 -0.08 -22.03 -5.59
CA ILE A 149 0.16 -22.15 -4.14
C ILE A 149 0.27 -23.62 -3.72
N LYS A 150 -0.60 -24.51 -4.23
CA LYS A 150 -0.55 -25.94 -3.92
C LYS A 150 0.73 -26.60 -4.41
N GLU A 151 1.30 -26.14 -5.52
CA GLU A 151 2.62 -26.58 -5.99
C GLU A 151 3.75 -26.14 -5.06
N SER A 152 3.58 -25.00 -4.39
CA SER A 152 4.64 -24.34 -3.61
C SER A 152 4.61 -24.65 -2.11
N PHE A 153 3.49 -25.15 -1.59
CA PHE A 153 3.25 -25.31 -0.15
C PHE A 153 2.52 -26.62 0.17
N PRO A 154 2.74 -27.19 1.37
CA PRO A 154 1.98 -28.33 1.86
C PRO A 154 0.46 -28.07 1.86
N PRO A 155 -0.38 -29.11 1.71
CA PRO A 155 -1.83 -28.96 1.57
C PRO A 155 -2.50 -28.19 2.72
N ASP A 156 -2.06 -28.38 3.96
CA ASP A 156 -2.59 -27.69 5.14
C ASP A 156 -2.26 -26.19 5.12
N ILE A 157 -1.08 -25.80 4.63
CA ILE A 157 -0.69 -24.40 4.45
C ILE A 157 -1.41 -23.78 3.25
N ALA A 158 -1.54 -24.50 2.14
CA ALA A 158 -2.32 -24.06 0.98
C ALA A 158 -3.78 -23.77 1.37
N GLU A 159 -4.36 -24.56 2.26
CA GLU A 159 -5.71 -24.32 2.79
C GLU A 159 -5.81 -23.03 3.63
N LEU A 160 -4.74 -22.64 4.32
CA LEU A 160 -4.66 -21.34 5.01
C LEU A 160 -4.61 -20.17 4.02
N PHE A 161 -3.95 -20.31 2.87
CA PHE A 161 -4.03 -19.33 1.78
C PHE A 161 -5.46 -19.25 1.25
N ARG A 162 -6.09 -20.40 0.99
CA ARG A 162 -7.45 -20.46 0.46
C ARG A 162 -8.42 -19.66 1.32
N VAL A 163 -8.44 -19.89 2.64
CA VAL A 163 -9.35 -19.15 3.54
C VAL A 163 -9.06 -17.64 3.59
N CYS A 164 -7.81 -17.21 3.38
CA CYS A 164 -7.47 -15.79 3.30
C CYS A 164 -7.94 -15.14 2.00
N LEU A 165 -7.91 -15.88 0.89
CA LEU A 165 -8.28 -15.38 -0.43
C LEU A 165 -9.80 -15.42 -0.66
N THR A 166 -10.47 -16.49 -0.23
CA THR A 166 -11.93 -16.66 -0.41
C THR A 166 -12.73 -16.08 0.76
N GLY A 167 -12.13 -15.87 1.93
CA GLY A 167 -12.75 -15.20 3.07
C GLY A 167 -12.80 -13.67 2.93
N SER A 168 -12.83 -13.15 1.71
CA SER A 168 -12.77 -11.72 1.40
C SER A 168 -14.18 -11.12 1.35
N TYR A 169 -14.51 -10.31 2.36
CA TYR A 169 -15.77 -9.58 2.45
C TYR A 169 -15.53 -8.21 3.04
N PHE A 170 -16.52 -7.32 3.01
CA PHE A 170 -16.48 -6.03 3.70
C PHE A 170 -17.87 -5.47 3.97
N LEU A 171 -17.92 -4.53 4.92
CA LEU A 171 -19.07 -3.69 5.23
C LEU A 171 -18.99 -2.39 4.41
N TRP A 172 -20.10 -2.04 3.77
CA TRP A 172 -20.33 -0.75 3.14
C TRP A 172 -21.79 -0.33 3.30
N ASN A 173 -22.02 0.87 3.84
CA ASN A 173 -23.34 1.46 4.01
C ASN A 173 -24.35 0.53 4.70
N GLY A 174 -23.91 -0.18 5.74
CA GLY A 174 -24.74 -1.13 6.51
C GLY A 174 -24.92 -2.51 5.87
N ASN A 175 -24.43 -2.71 4.64
CA ASN A 175 -24.53 -3.96 3.89
C ASN A 175 -23.20 -4.71 3.82
N TYR A 176 -23.27 -6.03 3.82
CA TYR A 176 -22.12 -6.91 3.71
C TYR A 176 -21.96 -7.41 2.28
N TYR A 177 -20.76 -7.28 1.73
CA TYR A 177 -20.43 -7.74 0.38
C TYR A 177 -19.27 -8.73 0.44
N GLU A 178 -19.40 -9.85 -0.27
CA GLU A 178 -18.33 -10.80 -0.54
C GLU A 178 -17.69 -10.47 -1.88
N GLN A 179 -16.36 -10.46 -1.92
CA GLN A 179 -15.62 -10.35 -3.18
C GLN A 179 -15.44 -11.76 -3.74
N THR A 180 -16.06 -12.05 -4.88
CA THR A 180 -16.06 -13.39 -5.48
C THR A 180 -14.86 -13.64 -6.38
N GLU A 181 -14.31 -12.59 -6.98
CA GLU A 181 -13.17 -12.65 -7.90
C GLU A 181 -12.08 -11.65 -7.51
N GLY A 182 -10.83 -11.97 -7.83
CA GLY A 182 -9.69 -11.17 -7.43
C GLY A 182 -9.41 -11.21 -5.93
N VAL A 183 -8.52 -10.32 -5.52
CA VAL A 183 -8.05 -10.15 -4.15
C VAL A 183 -8.39 -8.76 -3.62
N ALA A 184 -8.74 -8.65 -2.33
CA ALA A 184 -9.13 -7.38 -1.75
C ALA A 184 -7.96 -6.38 -1.64
N MET A 185 -8.09 -5.24 -2.33
CA MET A 185 -7.15 -4.12 -2.18
C MET A 185 -7.13 -3.65 -0.71
N GLY A 186 -6.05 -3.90 0.00
CA GLY A 186 -5.91 -3.57 1.43
C GLY A 186 -5.77 -4.77 2.36
N SER A 187 -5.98 -5.99 1.86
CA SER A 187 -5.51 -7.19 2.54
C SER A 187 -3.97 -7.29 2.46
N PRO A 188 -3.27 -7.68 3.54
CA PRO A 188 -1.81 -7.81 3.54
C PRO A 188 -1.26 -8.76 2.48
N ILE A 189 -2.03 -9.80 2.12
CA ILE A 189 -1.59 -10.87 1.21
C ILE A 189 -1.82 -10.53 -0.27
N SER A 190 -2.66 -9.54 -0.58
CA SER A 190 -3.06 -9.25 -1.95
C SER A 190 -1.92 -8.81 -2.86
N PRO A 191 -1.01 -7.89 -2.43
CA PRO A 191 0.13 -7.48 -3.27
C PRO A 191 1.03 -8.64 -3.67
N ILE A 192 1.32 -9.54 -2.73
CA ILE A 192 2.22 -10.65 -2.99
C ILE A 192 1.59 -11.73 -3.86
N ILE A 193 0.30 -12.00 -3.70
CA ILE A 193 -0.43 -12.97 -4.52
C ILE A 193 -0.57 -12.47 -5.95
N ALA A 194 -0.87 -11.18 -6.13
CA ALA A 194 -0.91 -10.58 -7.45
C ALA A 194 0.46 -10.69 -8.14
N ASN A 195 1.56 -10.36 -7.46
CA ASN A 195 2.90 -10.51 -8.04
C ASN A 195 3.26 -11.97 -8.34
N PHE A 196 2.96 -12.89 -7.43
CA PHE A 196 3.25 -14.31 -7.60
C PHE A 196 2.55 -14.90 -8.83
N PHE A 197 1.27 -14.56 -9.02
CA PHE A 197 0.53 -14.94 -10.22
C PHE A 197 1.08 -14.25 -11.48
N MET A 198 1.34 -12.94 -11.43
CA MET A 198 1.81 -12.18 -12.60
C MET A 198 3.18 -12.65 -13.11
N GLU A 199 4.08 -13.11 -12.24
CA GLU A 199 5.36 -13.70 -12.66
C GLU A 199 5.15 -14.93 -13.57
N ARG A 200 4.26 -15.84 -13.18
CA ARG A 200 3.95 -17.03 -13.99
C ARG A 200 3.18 -16.70 -15.26
N PHE A 201 2.26 -15.74 -15.17
CA PHE A 201 1.54 -15.24 -16.34
C PHE A 201 2.51 -14.68 -17.38
N GLU A 202 3.47 -13.86 -16.96
CA GLU A 202 4.46 -13.24 -17.84
C GLU A 202 5.44 -14.22 -18.45
N GLU A 203 5.94 -15.18 -17.68
CA GLU A 203 6.79 -16.25 -18.19
C GLU A 203 6.10 -16.95 -19.38
N LYS A 204 4.85 -17.40 -19.17
CA LYS A 204 4.06 -18.04 -20.22
C LYS A 204 3.78 -17.11 -21.41
N ALA A 205 3.43 -15.86 -21.15
CA ALA A 205 3.12 -14.88 -22.19
C ALA A 205 4.34 -14.58 -23.08
N LEU A 206 5.51 -14.42 -22.47
CA LEU A 206 6.76 -14.12 -23.16
C LEU A 206 7.35 -15.35 -23.87
N GLU A 207 7.20 -16.54 -23.29
CA GLU A 207 7.64 -17.79 -23.90
C GLU A 207 6.83 -18.13 -25.15
N SER A 208 5.51 -17.95 -25.09
CA SER A 208 4.59 -18.25 -26.20
C SER A 208 4.55 -17.17 -27.28
N SER A 209 5.17 -16.02 -27.06
CA SER A 209 5.17 -14.93 -28.04
C SER A 209 6.18 -15.19 -29.16
N VAL A 210 5.74 -14.96 -30.41
CA VAL A 210 6.58 -15.05 -31.61
C VAL A 210 7.67 -13.98 -31.59
N LEU A 211 7.30 -12.75 -31.23
CA LEU A 211 8.19 -11.60 -31.18
C LEU A 211 8.40 -11.19 -29.73
N LYS A 212 9.66 -11.22 -29.29
CA LYS A 212 9.99 -10.99 -27.88
C LYS A 212 10.51 -9.56 -27.66
N PRO A 213 10.05 -8.87 -26.61
CA PRO A 213 10.62 -7.58 -26.25
C PRO A 213 12.10 -7.75 -25.86
N ALA A 214 12.90 -6.71 -26.10
CA ALA A 214 14.31 -6.73 -25.65
C ALA A 214 14.44 -6.48 -24.15
N VAL A 215 13.51 -5.72 -23.58
CA VAL A 215 13.45 -5.40 -22.15
C VAL A 215 12.01 -5.61 -21.69
N TRP A 216 11.86 -6.25 -20.53
CA TRP A 216 10.57 -6.39 -19.84
C TRP A 216 10.78 -6.21 -18.35
N PHE A 217 10.43 -5.02 -17.83
CA PHE A 217 10.66 -4.64 -16.44
C PHE A 217 9.34 -4.29 -15.76
N ARG A 218 8.91 -5.09 -14.78
CA ARG A 218 7.62 -4.92 -14.12
C ARG A 218 7.75 -4.47 -12.67
N TYR A 219 6.93 -3.49 -12.33
CA TYR A 219 6.62 -3.07 -10.98
C TYR A 219 5.12 -3.24 -10.72
N VAL A 220 4.74 -4.33 -10.03
CA VAL A 220 3.33 -4.63 -9.71
C VAL A 220 2.45 -4.68 -10.96
N ASP A 221 1.63 -3.65 -11.22
CA ASP A 221 0.70 -3.49 -12.34
C ASP A 221 1.32 -2.79 -13.57
N ASP A 222 2.40 -2.03 -13.38
CA ASP A 222 3.07 -1.27 -14.44
C ASP A 222 4.28 -2.05 -15.00
N THR A 223 4.42 -2.14 -16.32
CA THR A 223 5.55 -2.78 -17.01
C THR A 223 6.18 -1.84 -18.03
N PHE A 224 7.48 -1.56 -17.86
CA PHE A 224 8.32 -0.87 -18.84
C PHE A 224 8.91 -1.88 -19.84
N VAL A 225 8.79 -1.58 -21.12
CA VAL A 225 9.19 -2.45 -22.22
C VAL A 225 9.98 -1.67 -23.28
N VAL A 226 11.00 -2.33 -23.83
CA VAL A 226 11.65 -1.90 -25.08
C VAL A 226 11.29 -2.90 -26.17
N TRP A 227 10.54 -2.42 -27.17
CA TRP A 227 10.05 -3.20 -28.29
C TRP A 227 10.90 -2.96 -29.53
N LYS A 228 11.41 -4.02 -30.18
CA LYS A 228 12.35 -3.90 -31.31
C LYS A 228 11.75 -4.20 -32.68
N HIS A 229 10.47 -4.56 -32.73
CA HIS A 229 9.86 -5.15 -33.94
C HIS A 229 8.95 -4.19 -34.70
N GLY A 230 9.15 -2.88 -34.51
CA GLY A 230 8.35 -1.83 -35.15
C GLY A 230 6.95 -1.65 -34.54
N ARG A 231 6.27 -0.57 -34.94
CA ARG A 231 4.97 -0.18 -34.36
C ARG A 231 3.84 -1.11 -34.76
N ASP A 232 3.88 -1.64 -35.99
CA ASP A 232 2.78 -2.43 -36.57
C ASP A 232 2.58 -3.76 -35.81
N SER A 233 3.68 -4.41 -35.41
CA SER A 233 3.63 -5.67 -34.65
C SER A 233 3.37 -5.50 -33.16
N LEU A 234 3.47 -4.27 -32.64
CA LEU A 234 3.31 -3.99 -31.22
C LEU A 234 1.85 -4.17 -30.78
N ASP A 235 0.89 -3.82 -31.63
CA ASP A 235 -0.52 -4.06 -31.33
C ASP A 235 -0.84 -5.56 -31.32
N ASP A 236 -0.25 -6.36 -32.21
CA ASP A 236 -0.38 -7.83 -32.18
C ASP A 236 0.18 -8.42 -30.88
N PHE A 237 1.30 -7.89 -30.40
CA PHE A 237 1.86 -8.29 -29.11
C PHE A 237 0.94 -7.94 -27.94
N LEU A 238 0.30 -6.75 -27.95
CA LEU A 238 -0.74 -6.41 -26.97
C LEU A 238 -1.94 -7.37 -27.03
N HIS A 239 -2.40 -7.72 -28.24
CA HIS A 239 -3.46 -8.70 -28.42
C HIS A 239 -3.07 -10.08 -27.87
N HIS A 240 -1.82 -10.50 -28.11
CA HIS A 240 -1.26 -11.73 -27.56
C HIS A 240 -1.23 -11.73 -26.02
N LEU A 241 -0.75 -10.65 -25.39
CA LEU A 241 -0.79 -10.51 -23.94
C LEU A 241 -2.24 -10.64 -23.42
N ASN A 242 -3.18 -9.98 -24.08
CA ASN A 242 -4.59 -9.99 -23.72
C ASN A 242 -5.31 -11.32 -24.00
N SER A 243 -4.75 -12.21 -24.81
CA SER A 243 -5.32 -13.53 -25.10
C SER A 243 -4.90 -14.60 -24.08
N GLN A 244 -3.83 -14.35 -23.30
CA GLN A 244 -3.27 -15.34 -22.35
C GLN A 244 -4.22 -15.69 -21.20
N SER A 245 -5.11 -14.76 -20.82
CA SER A 245 -6.11 -14.97 -19.77
C SER A 245 -7.39 -14.21 -20.10
N PRO A 246 -8.58 -14.79 -19.81
CA PRO A 246 -9.83 -14.05 -19.91
C PRO A 246 -9.90 -12.89 -18.90
N SER A 247 -9.26 -13.02 -17.74
CA SER A 247 -9.40 -12.08 -16.62
C SER A 247 -8.39 -10.93 -16.66
N ILE A 248 -7.17 -11.17 -17.11
CA ILE A 248 -6.10 -10.17 -17.18
C ILE A 248 -6.14 -9.43 -18.50
N LYS A 249 -6.15 -8.10 -18.43
CA LYS A 249 -6.07 -7.22 -19.60
C LYS A 249 -5.03 -6.13 -19.37
N PHE A 250 -4.28 -5.82 -20.41
CA PHE A 250 -3.30 -4.76 -20.48
C PHE A 250 -3.83 -3.61 -21.31
N THR A 251 -3.50 -2.40 -20.88
CA THR A 251 -3.47 -1.19 -21.72
C THR A 251 -2.03 -0.84 -22.03
N MET A 252 -1.82 -0.04 -23.06
CA MET A 252 -0.50 0.32 -23.56
C MET A 252 -0.40 1.83 -23.79
N GLU A 253 0.72 2.41 -23.37
CA GLU A 253 1.13 3.77 -23.70
C GLU A 253 2.52 3.72 -24.34
N THR A 254 2.69 4.33 -25.52
CA THR A 254 4.00 4.45 -26.17
C THR A 254 4.66 5.77 -25.79
N GLU A 255 5.98 5.84 -25.89
CA GLU A 255 6.69 7.10 -25.72
C GLU A 255 6.17 8.22 -26.62
N VAL A 256 6.26 9.45 -26.12
CA VAL A 256 5.87 10.67 -26.83
C VAL A 256 7.03 11.65 -26.72
N ASN A 257 7.44 12.24 -27.85
CA ASN A 257 8.58 13.16 -27.91
C ASN A 257 9.86 12.57 -27.28
N ASN A 258 10.14 11.28 -27.58
CA ASN A 258 11.28 10.52 -27.06
C ASN A 258 11.30 10.35 -25.54
N GLN A 259 10.13 10.40 -24.89
CA GLN A 259 10.01 10.34 -23.44
C GLN A 259 8.88 9.40 -23.03
N LEU A 260 9.10 8.67 -21.94
CA LEU A 260 8.10 7.81 -21.34
C LEU A 260 8.20 7.90 -19.81
N ALA A 261 7.04 8.06 -19.15
CA ALA A 261 6.97 8.04 -17.70
C ALA A 261 6.82 6.60 -17.20
N PHE A 262 7.63 6.22 -16.21
CA PHE A 262 7.50 4.95 -15.50
C PHE A 262 7.82 5.16 -14.01
N LEU A 263 6.91 4.76 -13.12
CA LEU A 263 6.98 5.09 -11.68
C LEU A 263 7.07 6.61 -11.42
N ASP A 264 8.11 7.06 -10.74
CA ASP A 264 8.46 8.48 -10.54
C ASP A 264 9.67 8.91 -11.40
N VAL A 265 9.94 8.19 -12.48
CA VAL A 265 11.03 8.43 -13.43
C VAL A 265 10.44 8.84 -14.78
N LEU A 266 10.96 9.93 -15.34
CA LEU A 266 10.74 10.32 -16.73
C LEU A 266 11.97 9.88 -17.52
N VAL A 267 11.81 8.79 -18.26
CA VAL A 267 12.84 8.22 -19.12
C VAL A 267 12.86 9.01 -20.42
N LYS A 268 14.06 9.40 -20.86
CA LYS A 268 14.29 10.19 -22.07
C LYS A 268 15.32 9.49 -22.94
N ARG A 269 15.13 9.48 -24.25
CA ARG A 269 16.21 9.05 -25.16
C ARG A 269 17.32 10.10 -25.18
N ASN A 270 18.55 9.64 -25.09
CA ASN A 270 19.75 10.44 -25.31
C ASN A 270 20.70 9.67 -26.22
N GLY A 271 20.49 9.80 -27.54
CA GLY A 271 21.17 8.97 -28.53
C GLY A 271 20.75 7.50 -28.43
N ASP A 272 21.72 6.61 -28.30
CA ASP A 272 21.54 5.18 -28.08
C ASP A 272 21.32 4.82 -26.59
N LEU A 273 21.46 5.78 -25.67
CA LEU A 273 21.32 5.57 -24.23
C LEU A 273 20.02 6.16 -23.68
N LEU A 274 19.71 5.75 -22.45
CA LEU A 274 18.58 6.26 -21.68
C LEU A 274 19.03 7.22 -20.59
N ASP A 275 18.45 8.41 -20.65
CA ASP A 275 18.55 9.44 -19.64
C ASP A 275 17.26 9.47 -18.79
N HIS A 276 17.31 10.09 -17.62
CA HIS A 276 16.28 9.95 -16.60
C HIS A 276 16.22 11.16 -15.67
N THR A 277 15.00 11.63 -15.42
CA THR A 277 14.69 12.75 -14.52
C THR A 277 13.49 12.41 -13.64
N VAL A 278 13.20 13.24 -12.62
CA VAL A 278 12.02 13.04 -11.78
C VAL A 278 10.74 13.33 -12.57
N TYR A 279 9.87 12.33 -12.70
CA TYR A 279 8.55 12.53 -13.28
C TYR A 279 7.60 13.22 -12.29
N ARG A 280 6.87 14.23 -12.77
CA ARG A 280 5.78 14.89 -12.05
C ARG A 280 4.52 14.80 -12.90
N LYS A 281 3.43 14.32 -12.31
CA LYS A 281 2.12 14.31 -12.99
C LYS A 281 1.70 15.75 -13.33
N PRO A 282 0.92 15.97 -14.42
CA PRO A 282 0.45 17.31 -14.80
C PRO A 282 -0.33 18.06 -13.70
N THR A 283 -0.92 17.33 -12.75
CA THR A 283 -1.64 17.90 -11.60
C THR A 283 -0.76 18.25 -10.40
N HIS A 284 0.56 18.11 -10.50
CA HIS A 284 1.49 18.47 -9.43
C HIS A 284 1.54 19.99 -9.25
N THR A 285 1.34 20.48 -8.02
CA THR A 285 1.22 21.92 -7.72
C THR A 285 2.39 22.52 -6.97
N ASP A 286 3.42 21.71 -6.68
CA ASP A 286 4.55 22.10 -5.81
C ASP A 286 4.12 22.60 -4.40
N ARG A 287 2.88 22.32 -3.98
CA ARG A 287 2.40 22.63 -2.63
C ARG A 287 2.90 21.58 -1.65
N TYR A 288 3.88 21.98 -0.85
CA TYR A 288 4.45 21.18 0.21
C TYR A 288 3.98 21.68 1.57
N LEU A 289 4.58 21.14 2.64
CA LEU A 289 4.30 21.61 3.98
C LEU A 289 4.78 23.07 4.13
N HIS A 290 3.85 24.01 4.24
CA HIS A 290 4.16 25.43 4.38
C HIS A 290 5.03 25.71 5.62
N LYS A 291 5.96 26.67 5.51
CA LYS A 291 6.89 27.05 6.58
C LYS A 291 6.19 27.42 7.89
N LEU A 292 5.07 28.12 7.82
CA LEU A 292 4.30 28.57 9.00
C LEU A 292 3.39 27.50 9.62
N SER A 293 3.33 26.29 9.05
CA SER A 293 2.50 25.21 9.60
C SER A 293 2.98 24.79 11.00
N ASN A 294 2.06 24.37 11.89
CA ASN A 294 2.38 23.91 13.25
C ASN A 294 2.97 22.49 13.27
N HIS A 295 4.15 22.34 12.67
CA HIS A 295 4.93 21.10 12.63
C HIS A 295 6.32 21.34 13.20
N HIS A 296 6.86 20.32 13.85
CA HIS A 296 8.21 20.35 14.41
C HIS A 296 9.25 20.61 13.28
N PRO A 297 10.30 21.42 13.51
CA PRO A 297 11.29 21.76 12.48
C PRO A 297 11.90 20.57 11.75
N SER A 298 12.12 19.44 12.43
CA SER A 298 12.67 18.23 11.81
C SER A 298 11.76 17.63 10.73
N GLN A 299 10.43 17.82 10.81
CA GLN A 299 9.48 17.35 9.80
C GLN A 299 9.55 18.21 8.55
N LYS A 300 9.66 19.54 8.73
CA LYS A 300 9.81 20.51 7.65
C LYS A 300 11.12 20.28 6.88
N GLN A 301 12.24 20.16 7.62
CA GLN A 301 13.54 19.81 7.04
C GLN A 301 13.54 18.43 6.39
N GLY A 302 12.85 17.46 7.00
CA GLY A 302 12.72 16.11 6.47
C GLY A 302 12.11 16.07 5.07
N ILE A 303 11.07 16.88 4.81
CA ILE A 303 10.44 16.96 3.49
C ILE A 303 11.43 17.46 2.43
N ILE A 304 12.16 18.54 2.72
CA ILE A 304 13.18 19.08 1.80
C ILE A 304 14.25 18.02 1.52
N GLY A 305 14.78 17.39 2.58
CA GLY A 305 15.80 16.36 2.46
C GLY A 305 15.31 15.13 1.69
N THR A 306 14.07 14.68 1.89
CA THR A 306 13.50 13.53 1.17
C THR A 306 13.36 13.82 -0.32
N LEU A 307 12.90 15.00 -0.72
CA LEU A 307 12.78 15.36 -2.14
C LEU A 307 14.16 15.53 -2.80
N ALA A 308 15.12 16.13 -2.11
CA ALA A 308 16.50 16.23 -2.59
C ALA A 308 17.16 14.86 -2.74
N ASN A 309 16.91 13.94 -1.81
CA ASN A 309 17.39 12.56 -1.91
C ASN A 309 16.67 11.78 -3.01
N ARG A 310 15.42 12.11 -3.34
CA ARG A 310 14.75 11.57 -4.53
C ARG A 310 15.45 12.07 -5.80
N ALA A 311 15.69 13.37 -5.91
CA ALA A 311 16.40 13.97 -7.04
C ALA A 311 17.74 13.28 -7.30
N ARG A 312 18.56 13.10 -6.27
CA ARG A 312 19.87 12.44 -6.39
C ARG A 312 19.82 10.94 -6.72
N ARG A 313 18.72 10.26 -6.41
CA ARG A 313 18.55 8.83 -6.72
C ARG A 313 17.99 8.58 -8.11
N ILE A 314 17.23 9.55 -8.64
CA ILE A 314 16.44 9.39 -9.87
C ILE A 314 17.00 10.20 -11.03
N CYS A 315 17.59 11.36 -10.82
CA CYS A 315 18.14 12.12 -11.93
C CYS A 315 19.51 11.56 -12.34
N ALA A 316 19.77 11.52 -13.64
CA ALA A 316 21.13 11.45 -14.13
C ALA A 316 21.96 12.64 -13.60
N ASN A 317 23.27 12.47 -13.50
CA ASN A 317 24.16 13.43 -12.84
C ASN A 317 24.02 14.86 -13.36
N GLU A 318 23.83 15.01 -14.67
CA GLU A 318 23.63 16.28 -15.37
C GLU A 318 22.33 17.01 -14.97
N HIS A 319 21.26 16.27 -14.62
CA HIS A 319 19.94 16.84 -14.29
C HIS A 319 19.71 17.06 -12.79
N ILE A 320 20.65 16.63 -11.93
CA ILE A 320 20.50 16.79 -10.48
C ILE A 320 20.38 18.27 -10.11
N GLN A 321 21.22 19.14 -10.70
CA GLN A 321 21.21 20.56 -10.35
C GLN A 321 19.95 21.28 -10.82
N GLU A 322 19.44 20.92 -11.99
CA GLU A 322 18.15 21.43 -12.48
C GLU A 322 17.01 21.07 -11.52
N GLU A 323 16.94 19.80 -11.11
CA GLU A 323 15.92 19.33 -10.19
C GLU A 323 16.05 19.97 -8.79
N LEU A 324 17.27 20.16 -8.29
CA LEU A 324 17.50 20.87 -7.03
C LEU A 324 17.12 22.36 -7.13
N SER A 325 17.34 23.00 -8.27
CA SER A 325 16.92 24.37 -8.55
C SER A 325 15.40 24.50 -8.57
N HIS A 326 14.69 23.54 -9.20
CA HIS A 326 13.24 23.44 -9.13
C HIS A 326 12.75 23.34 -7.67
N LEU A 327 13.34 22.44 -6.88
CA LEU A 327 12.99 22.29 -5.47
C LEU A 327 13.25 23.58 -4.68
N ASN A 328 14.32 24.32 -4.96
CA ASN A 328 14.58 25.60 -4.31
C ASN A 328 13.44 26.59 -4.59
N LYS A 329 13.04 26.76 -5.85
CA LYS A 329 11.92 27.63 -6.25
C LYS A 329 10.62 27.20 -5.56
N ALA A 330 10.32 25.91 -5.55
CA ALA A 330 9.13 25.37 -4.91
C ALA A 330 9.11 25.68 -3.40
N PHE A 331 10.22 25.45 -2.68
CA PHE A 331 10.25 25.72 -1.24
C PHE A 331 10.24 27.21 -0.89
N LEU A 332 10.85 28.07 -1.71
CA LEU A 332 10.69 29.53 -1.57
C LEU A 332 9.20 29.93 -1.66
N ALA A 333 8.46 29.38 -2.64
CA ALA A 333 7.02 29.60 -2.78
C ALA A 333 6.19 29.03 -1.62
N ASN A 334 6.72 28.08 -0.84
CA ASN A 334 6.11 27.55 0.37
C ASN A 334 6.56 28.29 1.67
N GLY A 335 7.20 29.46 1.52
CA GLY A 335 7.55 30.37 2.61
C GLY A 335 8.85 30.04 3.33
N TYR A 336 9.68 29.14 2.80
CA TYR A 336 11.02 28.87 3.34
C TYR A 336 12.01 29.93 2.84
N ASN A 337 13.13 30.09 3.55
CA ASN A 337 14.23 30.94 3.08
C ASN A 337 15.41 30.11 2.53
N ASP A 338 16.28 30.73 1.73
CA ASP A 338 17.41 30.05 1.10
C ASP A 338 18.36 29.38 2.10
N ARG A 339 18.56 29.96 3.29
CA ARG A 339 19.44 29.38 4.30
C ARG A 339 18.90 28.04 4.80
N GLU A 340 17.60 27.97 5.04
CA GLU A 340 16.91 26.76 5.47
C GLU A 340 16.92 25.68 4.40
N ILE A 341 16.67 26.09 3.15
CA ILE A 341 16.69 25.17 2.01
C ILE A 341 18.11 24.63 1.84
N LYS A 342 19.12 25.49 1.71
CA LYS A 342 20.53 25.10 1.57
C LYS A 342 21.00 24.19 2.71
N ALA A 343 20.64 24.50 3.96
CA ALA A 343 20.98 23.67 5.11
C ALA A 343 20.35 22.27 5.04
N ALA A 344 19.13 22.15 4.53
CA ALA A 344 18.45 20.86 4.36
C ALA A 344 18.89 20.10 3.09
N LEU A 345 19.35 20.83 2.06
CA LEU A 345 19.89 20.27 0.82
C LEU A 345 21.33 19.80 0.97
N ALA A 346 22.11 20.39 1.89
CA ALA A 346 23.48 20.00 2.14
C ALA A 346 23.57 18.48 2.36
N PRO A 347 24.52 17.77 1.73
CA PRO A 347 24.73 16.36 2.00
C PRO A 347 24.98 16.21 3.50
N ARG A 348 24.04 15.60 4.22
CA ARG A 348 24.37 15.09 5.55
C ARG A 348 25.46 14.06 5.31
N GLN A 349 26.70 14.37 5.69
CA GLN A 349 27.68 13.33 5.92
C GLN A 349 26.96 12.31 6.79
N ARG A 350 26.75 11.10 6.26
CA ARG A 350 26.49 9.97 7.12
C ARG A 350 27.70 9.94 8.04
N ARG A 351 27.55 10.44 9.27
CA ARG A 351 28.40 9.94 10.34
C ARG A 351 28.26 8.43 10.21
N PRO A 352 29.35 7.67 10.06
CA PRO A 352 29.25 6.22 9.95
C PRO A 352 28.32 5.76 11.06
N ASP A 353 27.25 5.05 10.68
CA ASP A 353 26.19 4.50 11.53
C ASP A 353 26.75 3.39 12.45
N ALA A 354 27.92 3.62 13.05
CA ALA A 354 28.65 2.64 13.84
C ALA A 354 28.57 2.92 15.35
N ASN A 355 27.95 4.02 15.82
CA ASN A 355 27.82 4.27 17.27
C ASN A 355 26.68 5.22 17.75
N GLU A 356 25.74 5.65 16.89
CA GLU A 356 24.58 6.49 17.29
C GLU A 356 23.23 5.74 17.26
N GLN A 357 23.24 4.41 17.47
CA GLN A 357 22.18 3.86 18.32
C GLN A 357 22.49 4.30 19.75
N GLU A 358 22.20 5.58 20.08
CA GLU A 358 21.79 5.89 21.46
C GLU A 358 20.80 4.77 21.82
N ASN A 359 21.03 4.02 22.90
CA ASN A 359 20.23 2.86 23.32
C ASN A 359 18.77 3.29 23.53
N ILE A 360 17.98 3.49 22.47
CA ILE A 360 16.62 4.02 22.54
C ILE A 360 15.79 2.96 23.26
N ILE A 361 15.49 3.23 24.53
CA ILE A 361 14.73 2.31 25.38
C ILE A 361 13.25 2.35 24.96
N ASN A 362 12.75 3.52 24.58
CA ASN A 362 11.34 3.69 24.22
C ASN A 362 11.07 4.89 23.30
N LYS A 363 9.83 5.02 22.81
CA LYS A 363 9.35 6.14 22.01
C LYS A 363 8.18 6.84 22.70
N ALA A 364 8.26 8.15 22.87
CA ALA A 364 7.16 8.98 23.36
C ALA A 364 6.53 9.75 22.20
N PHE A 365 5.20 9.73 22.08
CA PHE A 365 4.48 10.47 21.04
C PHE A 365 3.82 11.71 21.65
N LEU A 366 4.30 12.90 21.28
CA LEU A 366 3.82 14.16 21.85
C LEU A 366 3.16 15.04 20.78
N PRO A 367 2.06 15.74 21.07
CA PRO A 367 1.56 16.81 20.19
C PRO A 367 2.60 17.94 20.13
N TYR A 368 2.90 18.47 18.95
CA TYR A 368 3.86 19.55 18.82
C TYR A 368 3.25 20.87 19.30
N VAL A 369 3.74 21.29 20.47
CA VAL A 369 3.55 22.63 21.02
C VAL A 369 4.93 23.24 21.16
N SER A 370 5.18 24.28 20.37
CA SER A 370 6.48 24.94 20.31
C SER A 370 6.93 25.37 21.72
N GLN A 371 8.20 25.16 22.01
CA GLN A 371 8.89 25.42 23.27
C GLN A 371 8.47 24.53 24.45
N VAL A 372 7.23 24.03 24.49
CA VAL A 372 6.74 23.15 25.55
C VAL A 372 7.21 21.72 25.30
N THR A 373 6.77 21.14 24.18
CA THR A 373 7.08 19.75 23.87
C THR A 373 8.53 19.54 23.46
N ASP A 374 9.21 20.59 22.99
CA ASP A 374 10.66 20.58 22.77
C ASP A 374 11.43 20.39 24.08
N ARG A 375 11.02 21.07 25.16
CA ARG A 375 11.63 20.91 26.50
C ARG A 375 11.39 19.51 27.04
N ILE A 376 10.16 19.00 26.93
CA ILE A 376 9.83 17.62 27.31
C ILE A 376 10.69 16.64 26.50
N GLY A 377 10.80 16.83 25.18
CA GLY A 377 11.60 15.98 24.33
C GLY A 377 13.09 15.97 24.68
N LYS A 378 13.65 17.12 25.09
CA LYS A 378 15.02 17.21 25.60
C LYS A 378 15.21 16.42 26.90
N VAL A 379 14.24 16.47 27.83
CA VAL A 379 14.28 15.68 29.06
C VAL A 379 14.21 14.19 28.74
N LEU A 380 13.25 13.78 27.91
CA LEU A 380 13.09 12.38 27.49
C LEU A 380 14.33 11.84 26.78
N LYS A 381 15.02 12.66 25.99
CA LYS A 381 16.28 12.29 25.34
C LYS A 381 17.35 11.88 26.36
N LYS A 382 17.45 12.55 27.51
CA LYS A 382 18.41 12.18 28.58
C LYS A 382 18.16 10.78 29.17
N HIS A 383 16.95 10.25 29.01
CA HIS A 383 16.57 8.90 29.42
C HIS A 383 16.52 7.91 28.25
N ASN A 384 17.15 8.24 27.12
CA ASN A 384 17.11 7.47 25.88
C ASN A 384 15.68 7.18 25.37
N ILE A 385 14.75 8.11 25.60
CA ILE A 385 13.39 8.02 25.07
C ILE A 385 13.29 8.94 23.85
N LYS A 386 13.08 8.33 22.67
CA LYS A 386 12.94 9.06 21.42
C LYS A 386 11.59 9.75 21.35
N THR A 387 11.60 11.07 21.29
CA THR A 387 10.36 11.85 21.15
C THR A 387 9.94 11.94 19.68
N ILE A 388 8.69 11.59 19.40
CA ILE A 388 8.06 11.69 18.08
C ILE A 388 6.94 12.72 18.16
N TYR A 389 7.19 13.88 17.54
CA TYR A 389 6.23 14.97 17.50
C TYR A 389 5.10 14.71 16.50
N LYS A 390 3.87 15.00 16.88
CA LYS A 390 2.67 14.91 16.02
C LYS A 390 2.04 16.29 15.88
N PRO A 391 1.54 16.71 14.72
CA PRO A 391 0.76 17.94 14.62
C PRO A 391 -0.47 17.85 15.53
N THR A 392 -0.88 18.98 16.12
CA THR A 392 -2.02 19.08 17.04
C THR A 392 -3.36 18.80 16.36
N ARG A 393 -3.50 19.23 15.09
CA ARG A 393 -4.64 18.93 14.23
C ARG A 393 -4.15 18.53 12.84
N LYS A 394 -4.73 17.48 12.27
CA LYS A 394 -4.51 17.07 10.89
C LYS A 394 -5.69 17.51 10.04
N ILE A 395 -5.45 17.77 8.75
CA ILE A 395 -6.52 18.11 7.79
C ILE A 395 -7.63 17.06 7.82
N ARG A 396 -7.27 15.78 7.89
CA ARG A 396 -8.24 14.67 7.98
C ARG A 396 -9.21 14.78 9.17
N ASP A 397 -8.81 15.46 10.25
CA ASP A 397 -9.65 15.62 11.44
C ASP A 397 -10.74 16.68 11.20
N CYS A 398 -10.54 17.55 10.21
CA CYS A 398 -11.54 18.50 9.70
C CYS A 398 -12.39 17.92 8.55
N LEU A 399 -12.01 16.75 8.02
CA LEU A 399 -12.70 16.09 6.90
C LEU A 399 -13.59 14.96 7.43
N ARG A 400 -14.72 14.72 6.75
CA ARG A 400 -15.58 13.58 7.08
C ARG A 400 -14.85 12.27 6.78
N PRO A 401 -14.88 11.27 7.68
CA PRO A 401 -14.35 9.94 7.39
C PRO A 401 -15.09 9.33 6.20
N ALA A 402 -14.33 8.76 5.26
CA ALA A 402 -14.87 8.04 4.12
C ALA A 402 -15.35 6.61 4.47
N LYS A 403 -15.00 6.13 5.66
CA LYS A 403 -15.36 4.80 6.19
C LYS A 403 -16.64 4.91 6.99
N ASP A 404 -17.45 3.85 6.93
CA ASP A 404 -18.62 3.70 7.81
C ASP A 404 -18.26 3.87 9.28
N LYS A 405 -19.19 4.47 10.05
CA LYS A 405 -19.05 4.58 11.49
C LYS A 405 -19.02 3.18 12.10
N ARG A 406 -18.23 3.02 13.15
CA ARG A 406 -18.28 1.82 13.98
C ARG A 406 -19.39 1.98 15.00
N GLU A 407 -20.08 0.89 15.30
CA GLU A 407 -20.95 0.84 16.46
C GLU A 407 -20.14 1.12 17.73
N PRO A 408 -20.57 2.02 18.62
CA PRO A 408 -19.77 2.51 19.75
C PRO A 408 -19.17 1.42 20.65
N LEU A 409 -19.87 0.28 20.81
CA LEU A 409 -19.48 -0.81 21.70
C LEU A 409 -18.80 -2.00 20.98
N SER A 410 -18.68 -1.93 19.65
CA SER A 410 -18.11 -3.00 18.81
C SER A 410 -16.58 -3.14 18.89
N SER A 411 -15.90 -2.24 19.58
CA SER A 411 -14.43 -2.19 19.66
C SER A 411 -13.93 -2.49 21.06
N ALA A 412 -12.68 -2.95 21.15
CA ALA A 412 -11.94 -3.06 22.39
C ALA A 412 -11.69 -1.70 23.02
N GLY A 413 -11.57 -1.67 24.35
CA GLY A 413 -11.36 -0.43 25.06
C GLY A 413 -11.57 -0.51 26.56
N ILE A 414 -11.67 0.67 27.16
CA ILE A 414 -11.98 0.89 28.56
C ILE A 414 -13.49 1.15 28.66
N TYR A 415 -14.16 0.47 29.59
CA TYR A 415 -15.59 0.63 29.81
C TYR A 415 -15.91 0.84 31.28
N ARG A 416 -17.07 1.43 31.52
CA ARG A 416 -17.60 1.79 32.83
C ARG A 416 -18.93 1.11 33.06
N ILE A 417 -19.08 0.40 34.18
CA ILE A 417 -20.35 -0.17 34.64
C ILE A 417 -20.72 0.49 35.97
N PRO A 418 -21.86 1.21 36.06
CA PRO A 418 -22.37 1.67 37.33
C PRO A 418 -22.92 0.50 38.13
N CYS A 419 -22.51 0.36 39.40
CA CYS A 419 -23.01 -0.66 40.31
C CYS A 419 -24.21 -0.13 41.10
N SER A 420 -25.10 -1.04 41.53
CA SER A 420 -26.28 -0.70 42.34
C SER A 420 -25.92 -0.07 43.69
N CYS A 421 -24.74 -0.37 44.25
CA CYS A 421 -24.23 0.22 45.49
C CYS A 421 -23.67 1.65 45.34
N GLY A 422 -23.87 2.30 44.19
CA GLY A 422 -23.34 3.65 43.90
C GLY A 422 -21.87 3.66 43.46
N SER A 423 -21.14 2.56 43.66
CA SER A 423 -19.79 2.37 43.14
C SER A 423 -19.76 2.16 41.63
N VAL A 424 -18.56 2.16 41.05
CA VAL A 424 -18.35 2.00 39.61
C VAL A 424 -17.26 0.96 39.35
N TYR A 425 -17.54 0.02 38.44
CA TYR A 425 -16.53 -0.88 37.89
C TYR A 425 -15.93 -0.29 36.60
N ILE A 426 -14.62 -0.11 36.57
CA ILE A 426 -13.86 0.28 35.37
C ILE A 426 -13.06 -0.94 34.91
N GLY A 427 -13.32 -1.38 33.68
CA GLY A 427 -12.66 -2.53 33.08
C GLY A 427 -11.94 -2.19 31.79
N ILE A 428 -10.92 -2.97 31.47
CA ILE A 428 -10.24 -2.96 30.17
C ILE A 428 -10.55 -4.29 29.48
N THR A 429 -10.83 -4.27 28.19
CA THR A 429 -11.06 -5.47 27.40
C THR A 429 -10.28 -5.43 26.08
N LYS A 430 -9.76 -6.59 25.66
CA LYS A 430 -9.21 -6.80 24.31
C LYS A 430 -10.29 -7.25 23.30
N ARG A 431 -11.49 -7.54 23.79
CA ARG A 431 -12.72 -7.92 23.06
C ARG A 431 -13.62 -6.72 22.84
N SER A 432 -14.69 -6.82 22.07
CA SER A 432 -15.70 -5.74 22.03
C SER A 432 -16.23 -5.46 23.44
N VAL A 433 -16.48 -4.18 23.72
CA VAL A 433 -17.12 -3.77 24.98
C VAL A 433 -18.49 -4.43 25.12
N GLU A 434 -19.26 -4.55 24.04
CA GLU A 434 -20.56 -5.22 24.04
C GLU A 434 -20.48 -6.69 24.47
N THR A 435 -19.56 -7.46 23.89
CA THR A 435 -19.34 -8.86 24.30
C THR A 435 -18.96 -8.92 25.76
N ARG A 436 -18.06 -8.04 26.20
CA ARG A 436 -17.60 -8.03 27.59
C ARG A 436 -18.71 -7.66 28.58
N LEU A 437 -19.59 -6.73 28.22
CA LEU A 437 -20.77 -6.38 29.02
C LEU A 437 -21.74 -7.56 29.12
N THR A 438 -21.90 -8.33 28.03
CA THR A 438 -22.75 -9.53 28.02
C THR A 438 -22.17 -10.64 28.89
N GLU A 439 -20.86 -10.85 28.85
CA GLU A 439 -20.16 -11.78 29.75
C GLU A 439 -20.35 -11.40 31.22
N HIS A 440 -20.19 -10.12 31.57
CA HIS A 440 -20.46 -9.63 32.92
C HIS A 440 -21.91 -9.90 33.35
N LYS A 441 -22.88 -9.58 32.50
CA LYS A 441 -24.30 -9.88 32.76
C LYS A 441 -24.54 -11.37 32.97
N ARG A 442 -23.85 -12.25 32.24
CA ARG A 442 -23.96 -13.71 32.42
C ARG A 442 -23.34 -14.16 33.73
N ASN A 443 -22.15 -13.68 34.07
CA ASN A 443 -21.50 -14.01 35.34
C ASN A 443 -22.35 -13.59 36.53
N CYS A 444 -22.88 -12.36 36.53
CA CYS A 444 -23.77 -11.90 37.60
C CYS A 444 -25.09 -12.70 37.71
N ARG A 445 -25.51 -13.38 36.63
CA ARG A 445 -26.70 -14.26 36.66
C ARG A 445 -26.40 -15.67 37.17
N LEU A 446 -25.15 -16.13 37.06
CA LEU A 446 -24.75 -17.50 37.37
C LEU A 446 -24.12 -17.66 38.76
N GLY A 447 -23.87 -16.56 39.48
CA GLY A 447 -23.29 -16.57 40.83
C GLY A 447 -21.78 -16.49 40.80
#